data_AF-A0A3M0XIU6-F1
#
_entry.id   AF-A0A3M0XIU6-F1
#
_cell.length_a   1.000
_cell.length_b   1.000
_cell.length_c   1.000
_cell.angle_alpha   90.00
_cell.angle_beta   90.00
_cell.angle_gamma   90.00
#
_symmetry.space_group_name_H-M   'P 1'
#
loop_
_entity.id
_entity.type
_entity.pdbx_description
1 polymer ?
#
loop_
_entity_poly.entity_id
_entity_poly.type
_entity_poly.pdbx_seq_one_letter_code
_entity_poly.pdbx_strand_id
1 'polypeptide(L)'
;MGVWGGDERVAFQDAVAPFSQETGIGVAFEGTRDLAAVLTTRVEAGNPPDLAILPNPGQLYELAKAGHLVPLDSFLDVDQIKSDYGQSWVDLASYDGHLYGIFYKVAIKSLVWYNPKAFA
;
A
#
# COMPACT_ATOMS: atom_id res chain seq x y z
N MET A 1 7.09 4.15 -2.73
CA MET A 1 6.44 4.91 -3.84
C MET A 1 4.93 4.72 -3.81
N GLY A 2 4.15 5.64 -4.39
CA GLY A 2 2.68 5.53 -4.43
C GLY A 2 2.03 6.54 -5.37
N VAL A 3 0.70 6.62 -5.35
CA VAL A 3 -0.08 7.51 -6.25
C VAL A 3 -0.38 8.90 -5.67
N TRP A 4 -0.01 9.13 -4.41
CA TRP A 4 -0.42 10.32 -3.68
C TRP A 4 0.32 11.59 -4.10
N GLY A 5 -0.43 12.68 -4.16
CA GLY A 5 0.05 14.04 -4.41
C GLY A 5 -0.82 15.05 -3.66
N GLY A 6 -0.48 16.33 -3.73
CA GLY A 6 -1.22 17.40 -3.04
C GLY A 6 -1.38 17.10 -1.54
N ASP A 7 -2.58 17.37 -1.01
CA ASP A 7 -2.91 17.21 0.41
C ASP A 7 -2.73 15.78 0.93
N GLU A 8 -2.96 14.76 0.08
CA GLU A 8 -2.80 13.36 0.49
C GLU A 8 -1.32 13.01 0.70
N ARG A 9 -0.41 13.62 -0.07
CA ARG A 9 1.03 13.49 0.14
C ARG A 9 1.47 14.17 1.44
N VAL A 10 0.94 15.37 1.72
CA VAL A 10 1.24 16.09 2.97
C VAL A 10 0.79 15.26 4.17
N ALA A 11 -0.45 14.75 4.15
CA ALA A 11 -0.96 13.90 5.22
C ALA A 11 -0.12 12.63 5.44
N PHE A 12 0.38 12.00 4.36
CA PHE A 12 1.30 10.87 4.49
C PHE A 12 2.62 11.27 5.14
N GLN A 13 3.21 12.40 4.72
CA GLN A 13 4.46 12.90 5.28
C GLN A 13 4.33 13.21 6.77
N ASP A 14 3.22 13.80 7.19
CA ASP A 14 2.92 14.05 8.60
C ASP A 14 2.77 12.75 9.39
N ALA A 15 2.10 11.74 8.81
CA ALA A 15 1.90 10.44 9.46
C ALA A 15 3.21 9.67 9.69
N VAL A 16 4.21 9.82 8.81
CA VAL A 16 5.51 9.13 8.95
C VAL A 16 6.57 9.96 9.68
N ALA A 17 6.32 11.26 9.92
CA ALA A 17 7.29 12.13 10.57
C ALA A 17 7.72 11.63 11.98
N PRO A 18 6.83 11.12 12.85
CA PRO A 18 7.25 10.58 14.16
C PRO A 18 8.24 9.41 14.02
N PHE A 19 8.00 8.51 13.06
CA PHE A 19 8.91 7.39 12.79
C PHE A 19 10.32 7.89 12.43
N SER A 20 10.43 8.88 11.54
CA SER A 20 11.73 9.46 11.19
C SER A 20 12.40 10.18 12.35
N GLN A 21 11.63 10.85 13.21
CA GLN A 21 12.17 11.55 14.38
C GLN A 21 12.71 10.58 15.45
N GLU A 22 12.01 9.48 15.68
CA GLU A 22 12.37 8.50 16.71
C GLU A 22 13.51 7.57 16.27
N THR A 23 13.55 7.22 14.98
CA THR A 23 14.50 6.21 14.46
C THR A 23 15.70 6.82 13.73
N GLY A 24 15.61 8.08 13.29
CA GLY A 24 16.57 8.69 12.39
C GLY A 24 16.50 8.18 10.95
N ILE A 25 15.55 7.30 10.61
CA ILE A 25 15.39 6.74 9.27
C ILE A 25 14.56 7.71 8.41
N GLY A 26 15.15 8.19 7.32
CA GLY A 26 14.46 9.08 6.38
C GLY A 26 13.46 8.34 5.48
N VAL A 27 12.28 8.93 5.28
CA VAL A 27 11.25 8.41 4.37
C VAL A 27 11.21 9.23 3.08
N ALA A 28 11.74 8.65 1.99
CA ALA A 28 11.75 9.28 0.66
C ALA A 28 10.52 8.89 -0.17
N PHE A 29 9.41 9.61 0.01
CA PHE A 29 8.20 9.33 -0.77
C PHE A 29 8.31 9.79 -2.23
N GLU A 30 8.23 8.83 -3.14
CA GLU A 30 8.09 9.08 -4.58
C GLU A 30 6.65 8.85 -5.05
N GLY A 31 6.04 9.90 -5.60
CA GLY A 31 4.68 9.87 -6.14
C GLY A 31 4.67 9.77 -7.67
N THR A 32 3.83 8.91 -8.23
CA THR A 32 3.58 8.78 -9.68
C THR A 32 2.12 8.49 -9.98
N ARG A 33 1.59 9.04 -11.08
CA ARG A 33 0.25 8.69 -11.56
C ARG A 33 0.21 7.37 -12.31
N ASP A 34 1.34 6.92 -12.82
CA ASP A 34 1.50 5.67 -13.55
C ASP A 34 2.27 4.64 -12.71
N LEU A 35 1.75 4.38 -11.50
CA LEU A 35 2.40 3.51 -10.53
C LEU A 35 2.64 2.11 -11.10
N ALA A 36 1.65 1.55 -11.81
CA ALA A 36 1.74 0.20 -12.31
C ALA A 36 2.91 0.02 -13.28
N ALA A 37 3.02 0.88 -14.30
CA ALA A 37 4.10 0.80 -15.28
C ALA A 37 5.46 1.07 -14.62
N VAL A 38 5.59 2.17 -13.86
CA VAL A 38 6.88 2.55 -13.25
C VAL A 38 7.37 1.50 -12.27
N LEU A 39 6.48 0.95 -11.43
CA LEU A 39 6.85 -0.10 -10.47
C LEU A 39 7.31 -1.36 -11.20
N THR A 40 6.55 -1.85 -12.19
CA THR A 40 6.92 -3.04 -12.96
C THR A 40 8.28 -2.86 -13.63
N THR A 41 8.50 -1.74 -14.33
CA THR A 41 9.79 -1.45 -14.97
C THR A 41 10.95 -1.44 -13.98
N ARG A 42 10.75 -0.90 -12.77
CA ARG A 42 11.81 -0.86 -11.75
C ARG A 42 12.11 -2.22 -11.14
N VAL A 43 11.08 -3.02 -10.92
CA VAL A 43 11.26 -4.41 -10.45
C VAL A 43 12.03 -5.22 -11.48
N GLU A 44 11.66 -5.13 -12.76
CA GLU A 44 12.33 -5.82 -13.87
C GLU A 44 13.79 -5.34 -14.08
N ALA A 45 14.05 -4.04 -13.88
CA ALA A 45 15.39 -3.46 -13.98
C ALA A 45 16.27 -3.71 -12.75
N GLY A 46 15.76 -4.39 -11.71
CA GLY A 46 16.51 -4.69 -10.49
C GLY A 46 16.72 -3.49 -9.56
N ASN A 47 15.89 -2.45 -9.67
CA ASN A 47 15.91 -1.27 -8.79
C ASN A 47 14.52 -0.96 -8.17
N PRO A 48 13.86 -1.93 -7.51
CA PRO A 48 12.58 -1.72 -6.87
C PRO A 48 12.66 -0.70 -5.71
N PRO A 49 11.55 -0.06 -5.33
CA PRO A 49 11.49 0.69 -4.06
C PRO A 49 11.51 -0.28 -2.86
N ASP A 50 11.87 0.22 -1.68
CA ASP A 50 11.76 -0.56 -0.44
C ASP A 50 10.30 -0.90 -0.10
N LEU A 51 9.39 0.04 -0.36
CA LEU A 51 7.94 -0.11 -0.14
C LEU A 51 7.14 0.49 -1.30
N ALA A 52 6.09 -0.21 -1.72
CA ALA A 52 5.10 0.27 -2.69
C ALA A 52 3.71 0.35 -2.06
N ILE A 53 3.06 1.49 -2.23
CA ILE A 53 1.69 1.73 -1.78
C ILE A 53 0.75 1.45 -2.95
N LEU A 54 0.18 0.26 -2.96
CA LEU A 54 -0.62 -0.25 -4.08
C LEU A 54 -2.10 0.16 -3.95
N PRO A 55 -2.75 0.65 -5.02
CA PRO A 55 -4.15 1.05 -5.00
C PRO A 55 -5.14 -0.13 -5.05
N ASN A 56 -4.65 -1.34 -5.33
CA ASN A 56 -5.44 -2.56 -5.41
C ASN A 56 -4.58 -3.80 -5.08
N PRO A 57 -5.19 -4.91 -4.63
CA PRO A 57 -4.47 -6.14 -4.30
C PRO A 57 -4.02 -6.96 -5.53
N GLY A 58 -4.52 -6.66 -6.74
CA GLY A 58 -4.17 -7.42 -7.94
C GLY A 58 -2.68 -7.34 -8.29
N GLN A 59 -2.09 -6.14 -8.20
CA GLN A 59 -0.65 -5.99 -8.46
C GLN A 59 0.21 -6.66 -7.38
N LEU A 60 -0.26 -6.71 -6.12
CA LEU A 60 0.42 -7.46 -5.05
C LEU A 60 0.50 -8.94 -5.39
N TYR A 61 -0.62 -9.52 -5.85
CA TYR A 61 -0.69 -10.92 -6.24
C TYR A 61 0.28 -11.26 -7.37
N GLU A 62 0.33 -10.44 -8.43
CA GLU A 62 1.26 -10.66 -9.54
C GLU A 62 2.73 -10.58 -9.10
N LEU A 63 3.08 -9.63 -8.23
CA LEU A 63 4.44 -9.50 -7.70
C LEU A 63 4.82 -10.66 -6.75
N ALA A 64 3.88 -11.12 -5.92
CA ALA A 64 4.09 -12.28 -5.04
C ALA A 64 4.31 -13.56 -5.86
N LYS A 65 3.46 -13.80 -6.86
CA LYS A 65 3.55 -14.93 -7.79
C LYS A 65 4.87 -14.94 -8.57
N ALA A 66 5.37 -13.77 -8.95
CA ALA A 66 6.66 -13.62 -9.63
C ALA A 66 7.87 -13.73 -8.67
N GLY A 67 7.67 -13.83 -7.36
CA GLY A 67 8.73 -13.95 -6.37
C GLY A 67 9.47 -12.64 -6.08
N HIS A 68 8.83 -11.49 -6.35
CA HIS A 68 9.43 -10.17 -6.15
C HIS A 68 9.16 -9.55 -4.78
N LEU A 69 8.33 -10.17 -3.93
CA LEU A 69 7.96 -9.65 -2.61
C LEU A 69 8.64 -10.42 -1.49
N VAL A 70 8.97 -9.70 -0.41
CA VAL A 70 9.44 -10.29 0.84
C VAL A 70 8.23 -10.75 1.66
N PRO A 71 8.17 -12.00 2.11
CA PRO A 71 7.06 -12.49 2.91
C PRO A 71 7.13 -11.87 4.32
N LEU A 72 6.07 -11.17 4.73
CA LEU A 72 6.00 -10.42 5.97
C LEU A 72 5.92 -11.32 7.20
N ASP A 73 5.38 -12.52 7.05
CA ASP A 73 5.33 -13.54 8.10
C ASP A 73 6.71 -14.08 8.52
N SER A 74 7.77 -13.73 7.78
CA SER A 74 9.14 -14.03 8.17
C SER A 74 9.69 -13.12 9.28
N PHE A 75 9.03 -11.99 9.56
CA PHE A 75 9.48 -11.02 10.57
C PHE A 75 8.37 -10.30 11.34
N LEU A 76 7.10 -10.41 10.93
CA LEU A 76 5.94 -9.89 11.67
C LEU A 76 5.21 -10.99 12.42
N ASP A 77 4.57 -10.62 13.53
CA ASP A 77 3.65 -11.48 14.27
C ASP A 77 2.33 -11.63 13.50
N VAL A 78 2.16 -12.77 12.84
CA VAL A 78 0.96 -13.07 12.05
C VAL A 78 -0.28 -13.25 12.92
N ASP A 79 -0.13 -13.69 14.17
CA ASP A 79 -1.27 -13.90 15.06
C ASP A 79 -1.82 -12.54 15.53
N GLN A 80 -0.93 -11.57 15.79
CA GLN A 80 -1.32 -10.18 16.03
C GLN A 80 -2.08 -9.61 14.83
N ILE A 81 -1.56 -9.80 13.61
CA ILE A 81 -2.22 -9.31 12.38
C ILE A 81 -3.61 -9.94 12.22
N LYS A 82 -3.75 -11.24 12.44
CA LYS A 82 -5.05 -11.93 12.37
C LYS A 82 -6.04 -11.47 13.46
N SER A 83 -5.54 -10.98 14.59
CA SER A 83 -6.36 -10.38 15.63
C SER A 83 -6.82 -8.95 15.28
N ASP A 84 -5.95 -8.17 14.63
CA ASP A 84 -6.23 -6.76 14.29
C ASP A 84 -7.07 -6.59 13.02
N TYR A 85 -7.00 -7.57 12.11
CA TYR A 85 -7.63 -7.49 10.79
C TYR A 85 -8.67 -8.60 10.58
N GLY A 86 -9.78 -8.24 9.93
CA GLY A 86 -10.74 -9.24 9.45
C GLY A 86 -10.10 -10.19 8.43
N GLN A 87 -10.46 -11.47 8.49
CA GLN A 87 -9.85 -12.54 7.68
C GLN A 87 -9.78 -12.20 6.18
N SER A 88 -10.83 -11.58 5.62
CA SER A 88 -10.84 -11.20 4.21
C SER A 88 -9.71 -10.25 3.81
N TRP A 89 -9.25 -9.36 4.71
CA TRP A 89 -8.12 -8.47 4.45
C TRP A 89 -6.78 -9.20 4.50
N VAL A 90 -6.66 -10.15 5.42
CA VAL A 90 -5.49 -11.03 5.52
C VAL A 90 -5.39 -11.88 4.25
N ASP A 91 -6.50 -12.48 3.80
CA ASP A 91 -6.57 -13.27 2.57
C ASP A 91 -6.20 -12.44 1.33
N LEU A 92 -6.74 -11.22 1.21
CA LEU A 92 -6.43 -10.30 0.10
C LEU A 92 -4.97 -9.84 0.07
N ALA A 93 -4.29 -9.89 1.21
CA ALA A 93 -2.88 -9.53 1.33
C ALA A 93 -1.94 -10.75 1.26
N SER A 94 -2.48 -11.95 1.05
CA SER A 94 -1.73 -13.21 1.09
C SER A 94 -1.67 -13.90 -0.26
N TYR A 95 -0.59 -14.64 -0.50
CA TYR A 95 -0.39 -15.50 -1.66
C TYR A 95 0.30 -16.80 -1.22
N ASP A 96 -0.22 -17.94 -1.65
CA ASP A 96 0.34 -19.28 -1.32
C ASP A 96 0.61 -19.49 0.19
N GLY A 97 -0.30 -19.00 1.04
CA GLY A 97 -0.21 -19.12 2.51
C GLY A 97 0.69 -18.10 3.20
N HIS A 98 1.39 -17.24 2.45
CA HIS A 98 2.27 -16.21 2.98
C HIS A 98 1.65 -14.81 2.90
N LEU A 99 1.86 -14.00 3.94
CA LEU A 99 1.41 -12.61 3.99
C LEU A 99 2.42 -11.69 3.29
N TYR A 100 1.97 -10.86 2.35
CA TYR A 100 2.85 -9.97 1.57
C TYR A 100 2.49 -8.48 1.65
N GLY A 101 1.39 -8.12 2.30
CA GLY A 101 0.96 -6.73 2.42
C GLY A 101 0.18 -6.44 3.69
N ILE A 102 -0.01 -5.16 3.97
CA ILE A 102 -0.84 -4.68 5.07
C ILE A 102 -1.83 -3.65 4.50
N PHE A 103 -3.12 -3.88 4.75
CA PHE A 103 -4.15 -2.89 4.46
C PHE A 103 -4.10 -1.81 5.55
N TYR A 104 -3.95 -0.55 5.13
CA TYR A 104 -3.92 0.60 6.06
C TYR A 104 -4.98 1.65 5.72
N LYS A 105 -5.58 1.58 4.53
CA LYS A 105 -6.64 2.48 4.05
C LYS A 105 -7.51 1.77 3.02
N VAL A 106 -8.81 2.06 3.05
CA VAL A 106 -9.78 1.62 2.04
C VAL A 106 -10.56 2.83 1.53
N ALA A 107 -10.82 2.89 0.23
CA ALA A 107 -11.62 3.94 -0.40
C ALA A 107 -12.76 3.33 -1.21
N ILE A 108 -13.99 3.76 -0.93
CA ILE A 108 -15.19 3.33 -1.66
C ILE A 108 -15.30 4.18 -2.94
N LYS A 109 -15.46 3.53 -4.10
CA LYS A 109 -15.47 4.21 -5.40
C LYS A 109 -16.87 4.46 -5.97
N SER A 110 -17.90 3.80 -5.45
CA SER A 110 -19.27 3.84 -6.00
C SER A 110 -20.17 4.91 -5.35
N LEU A 111 -19.60 5.94 -4.73
CA LEU A 111 -20.37 7.02 -4.11
C LEU A 111 -20.69 8.10 -5.15
N VAL A 112 -21.95 8.53 -5.17
CA VAL A 112 -22.42 9.67 -5.98
C VAL A 112 -22.53 10.90 -5.08
N TRP A 113 -21.70 11.90 -5.34
CA TRP A 113 -21.78 13.20 -4.68
C TRP A 113 -22.66 14.13 -5.53
N TYR A 114 -23.73 14.69 -4.96
CA TYR A 114 -24.63 15.62 -5.64
C TYR A 114 -25.02 16.79 -4.73
N ASN A 115 -25.52 17.88 -5.32
CA ASN A 115 -26.02 19.04 -4.57
C ASN A 115 -27.53 18.88 -4.31
N PRO A 116 -27.98 18.65 -3.07
CA PRO A 116 -29.40 18.42 -2.80
C PRO A 116 -30.31 19.56 -3.26
N LYS A 117 -29.84 20.82 -3.20
CA LYS A 117 -30.64 21.98 -3.64
C LYS A 117 -30.87 22.03 -5.16
N ALA A 118 -29.96 21.44 -5.93
CA ALA A 118 -30.06 21.42 -7.40
C ALA A 118 -30.96 20.28 -7.91
N PHE A 119 -31.36 19.35 -7.05
CA PHE A 119 -32.12 18.13 -7.38
C PHE A 119 -33.35 17.94 -6.46
N ALA A 120 -33.87 19.02 -5.89
CA ALA A 120 -35.09 19.04 -5.07
C ALA A 120 -36.35 19.24 -5.91
#